data_AF-A0A818CIY2-F1
#
_entry.id   AF-A0A818CIY2-F1
#
_cell.length_a   1.000
_cell.length_b   1.000
_cell.length_c   1.000
_cell.angle_alpha   90.00
_cell.angle_beta   90.00
_cell.angle_gamma   90.00
#
_symmetry.space_group_name_H-M   'P 1'
#
loop_
_entity.id
_entity.type
_entity.pdbx_description
1 polymer ?
#
loop_
_entity_poly.entity_id
_entity_poly.type
_entity_poly.pdbx_seq_one_letter_code
_entity_poly.pdbx_strand_id
1 'polypeptide(L)'
;MDVIVDKDTDSLIICDYENTQVVRWPRQGGTSGETIIPNIDCLSLMIDNQGFLYISSPSENVIRRWRVEDNGIGTVIAGGNGAGDCLNQLNRAFHIFVNRDHSIYGSDCSNHRAVYWMKNSKEGIVVTGGQGEGNHLTQCSCPHGVIADQLDTVYVAKLGNN
;
A
#
# COMPACT_ATOMS: atom_id res chain seq x y z
N MET A 1 5.66 -9.17 -2.26
CA MET A 1 6.70 -9.15 -1.23
C MET A 1 7.39 -7.81 -1.34
N ASP A 2 7.45 -7.09 -0.22
CA ASP A 2 8.01 -5.74 -0.13
C ASP A 2 8.93 -5.71 1.10
N VAL A 3 9.95 -4.85 1.08
CA VAL A 3 10.90 -4.71 2.19
C VAL A 3 11.28 -3.25 2.33
N ILE A 4 11.21 -2.77 3.57
CA ILE A 4 11.61 -1.41 3.92
C ILE A 4 12.70 -1.44 4.97
N VAL A 5 13.48 -0.37 5.01
CA VAL A 5 14.47 -0.13 6.06
C VAL A 5 13.84 0.82 7.07
N ASP A 6 13.64 0.34 8.28
CA ASP A 6 13.37 1.20 9.43
C ASP A 6 14.71 1.70 9.98
N LYS A 7 14.95 3.00 9.81
CA LYS A 7 16.21 3.64 10.21
C LYS A 7 16.25 3.95 11.69
N ASP A 8 15.11 4.03 12.36
CA ASP A 8 15.05 4.37 13.78
C ASP A 8 15.44 3.17 14.64
N THR A 9 15.06 1.96 14.20
CA THR A 9 15.41 0.70 14.87
C THR A 9 16.57 -0.07 14.20
N ASP A 10 17.14 0.47 13.12
CA ASP A 10 18.12 -0.18 12.24
C ASP A 10 17.72 -1.62 11.83
N SER A 11 16.47 -1.77 11.37
CA SER A 11 15.87 -3.05 11.04
C SER A 11 15.30 -3.08 9.62
N LEU A 12 15.12 -4.28 9.08
CA LEU A 12 14.31 -4.54 7.90
C LEU A 12 12.91 -4.90 8.37
N ILE A 13 11.91 -4.30 7.75
CA ILE A 13 10.52 -4.72 7.90
C ILE A 13 10.08 -5.31 6.57
N ILE A 14 9.62 -6.57 6.62
CA ILE A 14 9.41 -7.40 5.44
C ILE A 14 7.96 -7.86 5.41
N CYS A 15 7.34 -7.68 4.25
CA CYS A 15 6.05 -8.28 3.93
C CYS A 15 6.22 -9.72 3.47
N ASP A 16 5.95 -10.63 4.40
CA ASP A 16 6.05 -12.08 4.22
C ASP A 16 4.67 -12.64 3.84
N TYR A 17 4.28 -12.32 2.60
CA TYR A 17 2.95 -12.58 2.05
C TYR A 17 2.51 -14.04 2.17
N GLU A 18 3.40 -14.99 1.87
CA GLU A 18 3.06 -16.43 1.89
C GLU A 18 2.80 -16.95 3.31
N ASN A 19 3.46 -16.35 4.31
CA ASN A 19 3.25 -16.69 5.72
C ASN A 19 2.25 -15.74 6.41
N THR A 20 1.54 -14.90 5.64
CA THR A 20 0.53 -13.96 6.12
C THR A 20 0.97 -13.12 7.32
N GLN A 21 2.17 -12.54 7.24
CA GLN A 21 2.73 -11.75 8.32
C GLN A 21 3.65 -10.61 7.84
N VAL A 22 3.86 -9.64 8.72
CA VAL A 22 4.99 -8.71 8.63
C VAL A 22 6.01 -9.08 9.70
N VAL A 23 7.26 -9.24 9.27
CA VAL A 23 8.37 -9.58 10.16
C VAL A 23 9.39 -8.45 10.22
N ARG A 24 10.04 -8.33 11.37
CA ARG A 24 11.17 -7.42 11.60
C ARG A 24 12.45 -8.21 11.78
N TRP A 25 13.50 -7.79 11.09
CA TRP A 25 14.84 -8.41 11.15
C TRP A 25 15.91 -7.35 11.43
N PRO A 26 16.87 -7.61 12.35
CA PRO A 26 18.02 -6.72 12.51
C PRO A 26 18.82 -6.62 11.21
N ARG A 27 19.28 -5.43 10.83
CA ARG A 27 20.12 -5.27 9.63
C ARG A 27 21.54 -5.79 9.79
N GLN A 28 22.02 -5.89 11.03
CA GLN A 28 23.37 -6.35 11.34
C GLN A 28 23.35 -7.28 12.56
N GLY A 29 24.14 -8.35 12.51
CA GLY A 29 24.37 -9.25 13.64
C GLY A 29 23.15 -10.07 14.12
N GLY A 30 22.00 -9.98 13.44
CA GLY A 30 20.79 -10.74 13.77
C GLY A 30 20.85 -12.18 13.27
N THR A 31 20.36 -13.11 14.08
CA THR A 31 20.24 -14.54 13.72
C THR A 31 18.79 -15.01 13.52
N SER A 32 17.82 -14.15 13.84
CA SER A 32 16.39 -14.43 13.73
C SER A 32 15.58 -13.13 13.60
N GLY A 33 14.44 -13.20 12.92
CA GLY A 33 13.43 -12.15 12.92
C GLY A 33 12.29 -12.43 13.89
N GLU A 34 11.42 -11.44 14.06
CA GLU A 34 10.21 -11.53 14.87
C GLU A 34 8.99 -11.11 14.06
N THR A 35 7.84 -11.73 14.32
CA THR A 35 6.56 -11.31 13.75
C THR A 35 6.07 -10.07 14.50
N ILE A 36 5.94 -8.95 13.79
CA ILE A 36 5.44 -7.69 14.34
C ILE A 36 3.96 -7.45 13.99
N ILE A 37 3.47 -8.08 12.92
CA ILE A 37 2.07 -8.01 12.48
C ILE A 37 1.66 -9.40 11.98
N PRO A 38 0.89 -10.18 12.76
CA PRO A 38 0.41 -11.49 12.34
C PRO A 38 -0.88 -11.39 11.52
N ASN A 39 -1.19 -12.44 10.76
CA ASN A 39 -2.45 -12.65 10.03
C ASN A 39 -2.80 -11.55 9.04
N ILE A 40 -1.83 -11.07 8.27
CA ILE A 40 -2.05 -10.08 7.20
C ILE A 40 -1.38 -10.55 5.90
N ASP A 41 -2.15 -10.58 4.82
CA ASP A 41 -1.66 -10.88 3.47
C ASP A 41 -1.07 -9.63 2.82
N CYS A 42 0.02 -9.11 3.38
CA CYS A 42 0.54 -7.85 2.88
C CYS A 42 1.29 -7.98 1.55
N LEU A 43 1.00 -7.09 0.60
CA LEU A 43 1.70 -7.06 -0.69
C LEU A 43 2.71 -5.91 -0.80
N SER A 44 2.36 -4.75 -0.23
CA SER A 44 3.19 -3.55 -0.21
C SER A 44 3.20 -2.91 1.19
N LEU A 45 4.32 -2.30 1.53
CA LEU A 45 4.62 -1.76 2.84
C LEU A 45 5.33 -0.41 2.73
N MET A 46 4.91 0.55 3.55
CA MET A 46 5.63 1.81 3.75
C MET A 46 5.73 2.17 5.23
N ILE A 47 6.73 2.96 5.59
CA ILE A 47 6.89 3.56 6.92
C ILE A 47 6.99 5.07 6.77
N ASP A 48 6.29 5.81 7.63
CA ASP A 48 6.44 7.26 7.74
C ASP A 48 7.49 7.66 8.78
N ASN A 49 7.76 8.96 8.89
CA ASN A 49 8.74 9.50 9.83
C ASN A 49 8.27 9.50 11.30
N GLN A 50 7.06 9.04 11.58
CA GLN A 50 6.50 8.84 12.91
C GLN A 50 6.49 7.35 13.30
N GLY A 51 6.97 6.47 12.41
CA GLY A 51 7.00 5.03 12.63
C GLY A 51 5.66 4.32 12.35
N PHE A 52 4.69 4.98 11.71
CA PHE A 52 3.49 4.28 11.26
C PHE A 52 3.79 3.45 10.01
N LEU A 53 3.37 2.19 10.07
CA LEU A 53 3.38 1.28 8.94
C LEU A 53 2.08 1.43 8.14
N TYR A 54 2.21 1.45 6.83
CA TYR A 54 1.11 1.48 5.88
C TYR A 54 1.18 0.22 5.06
N ILE A 55 0.07 -0.52 5.00
CA ILE A 55 0.03 -1.89 4.48
C ILE A 55 -1.17 -2.04 3.56
N SER A 56 -0.93 -2.57 2.36
CA SER A 56 -2.01 -3.07 1.50
C SER A 56 -2.31 -4.53 1.81
N SER A 57 -3.60 -4.85 1.97
CA SER A 57 -4.10 -6.23 2.04
C SER A 57 -5.01 -6.47 0.83
N PRO A 58 -4.54 -7.23 -0.18
CA PRO A 58 -5.31 -7.51 -1.39
C PRO A 58 -6.57 -8.33 -1.12
N SER A 59 -6.56 -9.30 -0.19
CA SER A 59 -7.72 -10.15 0.10
C SER A 59 -8.81 -9.40 0.86
N GLU A 60 -8.44 -8.49 1.75
CA GLU A 60 -9.40 -7.66 2.49
C GLU A 60 -9.85 -6.41 1.72
N ASN A 61 -9.17 -6.07 0.61
CA ASN A 61 -9.43 -4.86 -0.18
C ASN A 61 -9.32 -3.58 0.66
N VAL A 62 -8.26 -3.50 1.48
CA VAL A 62 -8.01 -2.38 2.38
C VAL A 62 -6.56 -1.91 2.28
N ILE A 63 -6.37 -0.63 2.57
CA ILE A 63 -5.09 -0.10 3.03
C ILE A 63 -5.24 0.21 4.51
N ARG A 64 -4.32 -0.31 5.33
CA ARG A 64 -4.30 -0.14 6.78
C ARG A 64 -3.12 0.75 7.18
N ARG A 65 -3.32 1.54 8.23
CA ARG A 65 -2.24 2.20 8.99
C ARG A 65 -2.09 1.48 10.33
N TRP A 66 -0.86 1.12 10.68
CA TRP A 66 -0.48 0.39 11.88
C TRP A 66 0.59 1.14 12.64
N ARG A 67 0.60 0.99 13.96
CA ARG A 67 1.75 1.27 14.80
C ARG A 67 2.05 -0.01 15.55
N VAL A 68 3.29 -0.50 15.47
CA VAL A 68 3.66 -1.80 16.06
C VAL A 68 3.36 -1.84 17.56
N GLU A 69 3.51 -0.71 18.25
CA GLU A 69 3.27 -0.56 19.68
C GLU A 69 1.78 -0.68 20.08
N ASP A 70 0.84 -0.48 19.15
CA ASP A 70 -0.59 -0.43 19.47
C ASP A 70 -1.20 -1.84 19.65
N ASN A 71 -0.48 -2.92 19.30
CA ASN A 71 -0.90 -4.32 19.42
C ASN A 71 -2.35 -4.61 18.93
N GLY A 72 -2.82 -3.88 17.92
CA GLY A 72 -4.19 -3.94 17.40
C GLY A 72 -4.25 -4.21 15.90
N ILE A 73 -5.46 -4.41 15.36
CA ILE A 73 -5.71 -4.76 13.94
C ILE A 73 -5.42 -3.64 12.91
N GLY A 74 -4.80 -2.55 13.35
CA GLY A 74 -4.61 -1.31 12.59
C GLY A 74 -5.90 -0.64 12.15
N THR A 75 -5.75 0.59 11.68
CA THR A 75 -6.86 1.43 11.22
C THR A 75 -6.99 1.30 9.71
N VAL A 76 -8.19 0.99 9.20
CA VAL A 76 -8.48 1.08 7.77
C VAL A 76 -8.52 2.56 7.38
N ILE A 77 -7.70 2.93 6.40
CA ILE A 77 -7.53 4.31 5.93
C ILE A 77 -8.02 4.49 4.47
N ALA A 78 -8.17 3.40 3.72
CA ALA A 78 -8.80 3.36 2.40
C ALA A 78 -9.41 1.97 2.14
N GLY A 79 -10.49 1.93 1.35
CA GLY A 79 -11.24 0.69 1.08
C GLY A 79 -12.12 0.24 2.25
N GLY A 80 -12.30 -1.08 2.38
CA GLY A 80 -13.02 -1.69 3.51
C GLY A 80 -14.54 -1.70 3.40
N ASN A 81 -15.10 -1.28 2.27
CA ASN A 81 -16.53 -1.33 1.96
C ASN A 81 -16.87 -2.50 1.02
N GLY A 82 -16.12 -3.59 1.10
CA GLY A 82 -16.17 -4.70 0.16
C GLY A 82 -15.42 -4.42 -1.16
N ALA A 83 -15.28 -5.47 -1.97
CA ALA A 83 -14.69 -5.35 -3.29
C ALA A 83 -15.66 -4.65 -4.26
N GLY A 84 -15.17 -3.65 -4.99
CA GLY A 84 -15.97 -2.92 -5.98
C GLY A 84 -15.23 -1.69 -6.52
N ASP A 85 -15.89 -0.92 -7.38
CA ASP A 85 -15.33 0.21 -8.12
C ASP A 85 -15.84 1.58 -7.63
N CYS A 86 -16.63 1.63 -6.56
CA CYS A 86 -16.96 2.89 -5.88
C CYS A 86 -15.69 3.56 -5.33
N LEU A 87 -15.74 4.87 -5.08
CA LEU A 87 -14.58 5.65 -4.61
C LEU A 87 -14.18 5.35 -3.16
N ASN A 88 -15.04 4.70 -2.40
CA ASN A 88 -14.77 4.18 -1.05
C ASN A 88 -14.46 2.67 -1.06
N GLN A 89 -14.33 2.05 -2.22
CA GLN A 89 -14.02 0.63 -2.40
C GLN A 89 -12.67 0.44 -3.10
N LEU A 90 -12.11 -0.74 -2.94
CA LEU A 90 -10.90 -1.23 -3.60
C LEU A 90 -11.20 -2.62 -4.14
N ASN A 91 -10.47 -3.06 -5.15
CA ASN A 91 -10.52 -4.41 -5.68
C ASN A 91 -9.09 -4.90 -5.94
N ARG A 92 -8.58 -5.69 -5.00
CA ARG A 92 -7.19 -6.13 -4.92
C ARG A 92 -6.21 -4.95 -4.87
N ALA A 93 -6.16 -4.30 -3.71
CA ALA A 93 -5.20 -3.23 -3.45
C ALA A 93 -3.76 -3.76 -3.49
N PHE A 94 -2.93 -3.30 -4.41
CA PHE A 94 -1.59 -3.87 -4.63
C PHE A 94 -0.48 -3.01 -4.02
N HIS A 95 -0.03 -2.01 -4.76
CA HIS A 95 1.06 -1.14 -4.35
C HIS A 95 0.52 0.17 -3.80
N ILE A 96 1.20 0.69 -2.79
CA ILE A 96 0.81 1.94 -2.13
C ILE A 96 1.98 2.90 -2.08
N PHE A 97 1.65 4.18 -2.06
CA PHE A 97 2.59 5.24 -1.76
C PHE A 97 1.98 6.23 -0.77
N VAL A 98 2.77 6.65 0.21
CA VAL A 98 2.33 7.55 1.28
C VAL A 98 3.20 8.79 1.25
N ASN A 99 2.54 9.92 1.07
CA ASN A 99 3.17 11.23 1.04
C ASN A 99 3.44 11.76 2.45
N ARG A 100 4.25 12.82 2.54
CA ARG A 100 4.57 13.48 3.82
C ARG A 100 3.36 14.09 4.52
N ASP A 101 2.34 14.49 3.76
CA ASP A 101 1.07 14.98 4.29
C ASP A 101 0.13 13.84 4.75
N HIS A 102 0.59 12.58 4.64
CA HIS A 102 -0.16 11.34 4.89
C HIS A 102 -1.33 11.11 3.93
N SER A 103 -1.31 11.77 2.77
CA SER A 103 -2.12 11.34 1.63
C SER A 103 -1.56 10.04 1.05
N ILE A 104 -2.45 9.24 0.46
CA ILE A 104 -2.16 7.87 0.04
C ILE A 104 -2.50 7.75 -1.43
N TYR A 105 -1.59 7.18 -2.19
CA TYR A 105 -1.88 6.62 -3.50
C TYR A 105 -1.93 5.11 -3.39
N GLY A 106 -2.92 4.51 -4.03
CA GLY A 106 -3.09 3.08 -4.07
C GLY A 106 -3.38 2.61 -5.49
N SER A 107 -2.78 1.48 -5.84
CA SER A 107 -3.17 0.71 -7.01
C SER A 107 -4.40 -0.13 -6.69
N ASP A 108 -5.47 0.15 -7.42
CA ASP A 108 -6.70 -0.63 -7.42
C ASP A 108 -6.65 -1.57 -8.64
N CYS A 109 -5.91 -2.66 -8.48
CA CYS A 109 -5.37 -3.46 -9.57
C CYS A 109 -6.46 -4.06 -10.45
N SER A 110 -7.47 -4.70 -9.85
CA SER A 110 -8.56 -5.35 -10.60
C SER A 110 -9.58 -4.37 -11.17
N ASN A 111 -9.57 -3.12 -10.70
CA ASN A 111 -10.34 -2.04 -11.31
C ASN A 111 -9.51 -1.21 -12.30
N HIS A 112 -8.26 -1.61 -12.57
CA HIS A 112 -7.45 -1.01 -13.63
C HIS A 112 -7.24 0.50 -13.44
N ARG A 113 -7.06 0.94 -12.19
CA ARG A 113 -6.95 2.36 -11.83
C ARG A 113 -5.97 2.63 -10.70
N ALA A 114 -5.45 3.84 -10.67
CA ALA A 114 -4.74 4.39 -9.52
C ALA A 114 -5.63 5.41 -8.84
N VAL A 115 -5.72 5.34 -7.52
CA VAL A 115 -6.61 6.16 -6.71
C VAL A 115 -5.81 6.88 -5.64
N TYR A 116 -6.22 8.10 -5.33
CA TYR A 116 -5.61 8.99 -4.35
C TYR A 116 -6.59 9.28 -3.22
N TRP A 117 -6.14 9.18 -1.98
CA TRP A 117 -6.90 9.57 -0.79
C TRP A 117 -6.17 10.67 -0.06
N MET A 118 -6.83 11.80 0.12
CA MET A 118 -6.40 12.79 1.11
C MET A 118 -6.46 12.18 2.51
N LYS A 119 -5.58 12.64 3.41
CA LYS A 119 -5.57 12.19 4.81
C LYS A 119 -6.98 12.27 5.42
N ASN A 120 -7.44 11.16 5.98
CA ASN A 120 -8.77 10.98 6.60
C ASN A 120 -9.98 11.05 5.66
N SER A 121 -9.79 11.16 4.34
CA SER A 121 -10.90 11.08 3.39
C SER A 121 -11.57 9.71 3.44
N LYS A 122 -12.89 9.67 3.19
CA LYS A 122 -13.66 8.43 3.08
C LYS A 122 -13.75 7.91 1.65
N GLU A 123 -13.48 8.78 0.69
CA GLU A 123 -13.51 8.49 -0.73
C GLU A 123 -12.19 8.91 -1.37
N GLY A 124 -11.77 8.13 -2.36
CA GLY A 124 -10.60 8.39 -3.17
C GLY A 124 -10.96 9.20 -4.42
N ILE A 125 -9.93 9.66 -5.11
CA ILE A 125 -10.01 10.36 -6.39
C ILE A 125 -9.24 9.52 -7.38
N VAL A 126 -9.86 9.15 -8.50
CA VAL A 126 -9.15 8.43 -9.57
C VAL A 126 -8.13 9.38 -10.19
N VAL A 127 -6.86 9.00 -10.13
CA VAL A 127 -5.74 9.77 -10.71
C VAL A 127 -5.57 9.39 -12.18
N THR A 128 -5.70 8.11 -12.49
CA THR A 128 -5.59 7.57 -13.85
C THR A 128 -6.22 6.18 -13.92
N GLY A 129 -6.59 5.75 -15.13
CA GLY A 129 -7.23 4.46 -15.37
C GLY A 129 -8.75 4.50 -15.17
N GLY A 130 -9.35 3.34 -14.93
CA GLY A 130 -10.79 3.21 -14.69
C GLY A 130 -11.65 3.13 -15.96
N GLN A 131 -11.02 3.05 -17.14
CA GLN A 131 -11.67 2.78 -18.43
C GLN A 131 -11.24 1.41 -19.00
N GLY A 132 -10.96 0.47 -18.10
CA GLY A 132 -10.44 -0.87 -18.42
C GLY A 132 -8.96 -0.88 -18.78
N GLU A 133 -8.50 -2.06 -19.20
CA GLU A 133 -7.12 -2.29 -19.64
C GLU A 133 -6.85 -1.69 -21.02
N GLY A 134 -5.64 -1.19 -21.21
CA GLY A 134 -5.17 -0.69 -22.50
C GLY A 134 -4.12 0.39 -22.37
N ASN A 135 -3.63 0.84 -23.53
CA ASN A 135 -2.51 1.80 -23.64
C ASN A 135 -2.99 3.25 -23.80
N HIS A 136 -4.30 3.50 -23.77
CA HIS A 136 -4.82 4.86 -23.78
C HIS A 136 -4.45 5.60 -22.49
N LEU A 137 -4.39 6.94 -22.53
CA LEU A 137 -4.03 7.75 -21.36
C LEU A 137 -4.95 7.50 -20.16
N THR A 138 -6.22 7.18 -20.43
CA THR A 138 -7.27 6.87 -19.43
C THR A 138 -7.37 5.38 -19.08
N GLN A 139 -6.51 4.53 -19.63
CA GLN A 139 -6.47 3.09 -19.38
C GLN A 139 -5.16 2.70 -18.66
N CYS A 140 -5.24 1.68 -17.80
CA CYS A 140 -4.09 1.11 -17.09
C CYS A 140 -4.33 -0.38 -16.90
N SER A 141 -3.41 -1.27 -17.28
CA SER A 141 -3.44 -2.64 -16.73
C SER A 141 -2.70 -2.62 -15.40
N CYS A 142 -3.38 -3.04 -14.33
CA CYS A 142 -2.92 -3.14 -12.94
C CYS A 142 -1.70 -2.24 -12.62
N PRO A 143 -1.89 -0.97 -12.22
CA PRO A 143 -0.74 -0.08 -12.02
C PRO A 143 0.17 -0.62 -10.90
N HIS A 144 1.38 -1.06 -11.20
CA HIS A 144 2.24 -1.72 -10.21
C HIS A 144 3.14 -0.74 -9.44
N GLY A 145 3.42 0.44 -9.99
CA GLY A 145 4.16 1.47 -9.25
C GLY A 145 3.30 2.71 -9.15
N VAL A 146 3.16 3.26 -7.94
CA VAL A 146 2.73 4.64 -7.77
C VAL A 146 3.74 5.29 -6.86
N ILE A 147 4.32 6.42 -7.26
CA ILE A 147 5.20 7.24 -6.42
C ILE A 147 4.83 8.71 -6.64
N ALA A 148 5.10 9.57 -5.67
CA ALA A 148 5.02 11.01 -5.89
C ALA A 148 6.35 11.70 -5.55
N ASP A 149 6.64 12.81 -6.23
CA ASP A 149 7.77 13.68 -5.90
C ASP A 149 7.45 14.67 -4.78
N GLN A 150 8.43 15.54 -4.45
CA GLN A 150 8.26 16.56 -3.41
C GLN A 150 7.30 17.69 -3.79
N LEU A 151 6.82 17.73 -5.03
CA LEU A 151 5.84 18.68 -5.56
C LEU A 151 4.45 18.03 -5.71
N ASP A 152 4.25 16.84 -5.15
CA ASP A 152 3.05 16.00 -5.29
C ASP A 152 2.74 15.59 -6.75
N THR A 153 3.74 15.60 -7.61
CA THR A 153 3.62 15.04 -8.96
C THR A 153 3.61 13.52 -8.86
N VAL A 154 2.55 12.89 -9.35
CA VAL A 154 2.33 11.44 -9.26
C VAL A 154 2.84 10.74 -10.50
N TYR A 155 3.72 9.76 -10.31
CA TYR A 155 4.22 8.88 -11.33
C TYR A 155 3.62 7.50 -11.14
N VAL A 156 2.85 7.05 -12.13
CA VAL A 156 2.24 5.72 -12.13
C VAL A 156 2.98 4.86 -13.16
N ALA A 157 3.70 3.85 -12.68
CA ALA A 157 4.29 2.83 -13.54
C ALA A 157 3.18 1.87 -13.98
N LYS A 158 2.87 1.92 -15.27
CA LYS A 158 1.97 0.97 -15.93
C LYS A 158 2.80 -0.27 -16.31
N LEU A 159 2.33 -1.46 -15.96
CA LEU A 159 2.76 -2.65 -16.69
C LEU A 159 2.11 -2.55 -18.07
N GLY A 160 2.91 -2.20 -19.07
CA GLY A 160 2.45 -2.19 -20.45
C GLY A 160 2.06 -3.60 -20.86
N ASN A 161 0.90 -3.75 -21.48
CA ASN A 161 0.65 -4.92 -22.31
C ASN A 161 1.51 -4.70 -23.58
N ASN A 162 2.46 -5.62 -23.82
CA ASN A 162 3.31 -5.66 -25.01
C ASN A 162 2.52 -5.43 -26.30
#